data_AF-A0AAJ5RXU5-F1
#
_entry.id   AF-A0AAJ5RXU5-F1
#
_cell.length_a   1.000
_cell.length_b   1.000
_cell.length_c   1.000
_cell.angle_alpha   90.00
_cell.angle_beta   90.00
_cell.angle_gamma   90.00
#
_symmetry.space_group_name_H-M   'P 1'
#
loop_
_entity.id
_entity.type
_entity.pdbx_description
1 polymer ?
#
loop_
_entity_poly.entity_id
_entity_poly.type
_entity_poly.pdbx_seq_one_letter_code
_entity_poly.pdbx_strand_id
1 'polypeptide(L)'
;MALSIINIHVNVTGTSTRFFNVLVAPQAITDGTTVAATTFLDDSGTAATAFPVVANGYYNLYINGVLQEGDAYTVSATEITFNTVTASLSAGTPIVLEAVELVTTI
;
A
#
# COMPACT_ATOMS: atom_id res chain seq x y z
N MET A 1 18.12 32.56 36.04
CA MET A 1 18.56 31.75 34.88
C MET A 1 17.38 31.60 33.95
N ALA A 2 17.45 32.12 32.73
CA ALA A 2 16.40 31.91 31.75
C ALA A 2 16.53 30.49 31.17
N LEU A 3 15.43 29.74 31.12
CA LEU A 3 15.37 28.50 30.35
C LEU A 3 15.43 28.87 28.86
N SER A 4 16.46 28.39 28.18
CA SER A 4 16.46 28.35 26.72
C SER A 4 15.62 27.16 26.29
N ILE A 5 14.45 27.42 25.73
CA ILE A 5 13.64 26.39 25.09
C ILE A 5 14.25 26.16 23.70
N ILE A 6 14.79 24.98 23.44
CA ILE A 6 15.24 24.60 22.09
C ILE A 6 13.99 24.23 21.29
N ASN A 7 13.63 25.07 20.31
CA ASN A 7 12.63 24.71 19.30
C ASN A 7 13.32 23.94 18.17
N ILE A 8 13.16 22.62 18.16
CA ILE A 8 13.60 21.78 17.03
C ILE A 8 12.52 21.82 15.96
N HIS A 9 12.88 22.24 14.76
CA HIS A 9 12.05 22.12 13.57
C HIS A 9 12.58 20.94 12.75
N VAL A 10 11.68 20.03 12.38
CA VAL A 10 12.01 18.88 11.52
C VAL A 10 11.22 19.05 10.24
N ASN A 11 11.92 19.06 9.12
CA ASN A 11 11.30 19.10 7.81
C ASN A 11 11.08 17.66 7.33
N VAL A 12 9.91 17.38 6.77
CA VAL A 12 9.57 16.05 6.23
C VAL A 12 8.98 16.23 4.85
N THR A 13 9.43 15.42 3.90
CA THR A 13 8.83 15.29 2.57
C THR A 13 8.27 13.89 2.41
N GLY A 14 7.17 13.75 1.66
CA GLY A 14 6.56 12.46 1.36
C GLY A 14 6.50 12.19 -0.14
N THR A 15 6.69 10.94 -0.52
CA THR A 15 6.41 10.44 -1.87
C THR A 15 5.31 9.39 -1.80
N SER A 16 4.35 9.43 -2.72
CA SER A 16 3.30 8.43 -2.86
C SER A 16 3.39 7.79 -4.25
N THR A 17 3.32 6.46 -4.28
CA THR A 17 3.28 5.67 -5.51
C THR A 17 2.09 4.72 -5.43
N ARG A 18 1.27 4.67 -6.48
CA ARG A 18 0.05 3.86 -6.51
C ARG A 18 0.12 2.77 -7.56
N PHE A 19 -0.53 1.67 -7.24
CA PHE A 19 -0.59 0.46 -8.04
C PHE A 19 -2.04 0.04 -8.22
N PHE A 20 -2.42 -0.29 -9.45
CA PHE A 20 -3.80 -0.57 -9.84
C PHE A 20 -3.91 -1.96 -10.46
N ASN A 21 -4.78 -2.81 -9.89
CA ASN A 21 -5.18 -4.08 -10.47
C ASN A 21 -6.70 -4.11 -10.61
N VAL A 22 -7.21 -4.63 -11.72
CA VAL A 22 -8.62 -4.96 -11.88
C VAL A 22 -8.72 -6.46 -12.05
N LEU A 23 -9.43 -7.12 -11.14
CA LEU A 23 -9.56 -8.57 -11.18
C LEU A 23 -10.21 -9.03 -12.49
N VAL A 24 -9.53 -9.89 -13.24
CA VAL A 24 -10.06 -10.46 -14.50
C VAL A 24 -11.06 -11.60 -14.26
N ALA A 25 -10.97 -12.25 -13.10
CA ALA A 25 -11.83 -13.34 -12.67
C ALA A 25 -12.20 -13.16 -11.19
N PRO A 26 -13.31 -13.76 -10.73
CA PRO A 26 -13.64 -13.75 -9.31
C PRO A 26 -12.53 -14.38 -8.47
N GLN A 27 -12.29 -13.82 -7.29
CA GLN A 27 -11.27 -14.31 -6.36
C GLN A 27 -11.90 -14.49 -4.98
N ALA A 28 -11.78 -15.70 -4.44
CA ALA A 28 -12.05 -15.92 -3.03
C ALA A 28 -10.84 -15.45 -2.22
N ILE A 29 -11.09 -14.65 -1.20
CA ILE A 29 -10.10 -14.22 -0.21
C ILE A 29 -10.31 -15.06 1.04
N THR A 30 -9.24 -15.72 1.44
CA THR A 30 -9.08 -16.38 2.74
C THR A 30 -7.72 -15.96 3.33
N ASP A 31 -7.49 -16.32 4.59
CA ASP A 31 -6.19 -16.12 5.22
C ASP A 31 -5.04 -16.68 4.36
N GLY A 32 -4.00 -15.86 4.15
CA GLY A 32 -2.85 -16.17 3.31
C GLY A 32 -3.09 -16.04 1.80
N THR A 33 -4.26 -15.57 1.34
CA THR A 33 -4.46 -15.29 -0.09
C THR A 33 -3.54 -14.16 -0.54
N THR A 34 -2.89 -14.31 -1.70
CA THR A 34 -1.96 -13.30 -2.21
C THR A 34 -2.38 -12.74 -3.56
N VAL A 35 -1.94 -11.49 -3.83
CA VAL A 35 -2.05 -10.84 -5.14
C VAL A 35 -0.66 -10.34 -5.52
N ALA A 36 -0.11 -10.90 -6.59
CA ALA A 36 1.25 -10.60 -7.03
C ALA A 36 1.37 -9.17 -7.58
N ALA A 37 2.48 -8.49 -7.27
CA ALA A 37 2.79 -7.14 -7.74
C ALA A 37 2.80 -7.05 -9.27
N THR A 38 3.23 -8.11 -9.95
CA THR A 38 3.27 -8.19 -11.42
C THR A 38 1.91 -8.16 -12.10
N THR A 39 0.82 -8.26 -11.33
CA THR A 39 -0.54 -8.11 -11.83
C THR A 39 -1.04 -6.66 -11.79
N PHE A 40 -0.26 -5.73 -11.23
CA PHE A 40 -0.63 -4.32 -11.11
C PHE A 40 0.03 -3.47 -12.20
N LEU A 41 -0.61 -2.34 -12.51
CA LEU A 41 -0.01 -1.23 -13.24
C LEU A 41 0.40 -0.14 -12.25
N ASP A 42 1.51 0.56 -12.51
CA ASP A 42 1.93 1.74 -11.74
C ASP A 42 1.21 3.03 -12.20
N ASP A 43 1.52 4.16 -11.58
CA ASP A 43 0.97 5.49 -11.94
C ASP A 43 1.24 5.91 -13.39
N SER A 44 2.22 5.30 -14.08
CA SER A 44 2.49 5.54 -15.51
C SER A 44 1.68 4.66 -16.44
N GLY A 45 0.93 3.69 -15.89
CA GLY A 45 0.22 2.66 -16.66
C GLY A 45 1.12 1.50 -17.09
N THR A 46 2.34 1.40 -16.57
CA THR A 46 3.29 0.32 -16.88
C THR A 46 3.09 -0.84 -15.90
N ALA A 47 3.28 -2.08 -16.36
CA ALA A 47 3.24 -3.24 -15.48
C ALA A 47 4.30 -3.13 -14.38
N ALA A 48 3.88 -3.22 -13.12
CA ALA A 48 4.77 -3.20 -11.99
C ALA A 48 5.62 -4.48 -11.95
N THR A 49 6.88 -4.36 -11.59
CA THR A 49 7.77 -5.52 -11.38
C THR A 49 7.88 -5.87 -9.89
N ALA A 50 7.73 -4.86 -9.02
CA ALA A 50 7.71 -4.98 -7.58
C ALA A 50 6.98 -3.77 -6.97
N PHE A 51 6.45 -3.94 -5.76
CA PHE A 51 6.07 -2.83 -4.91
C PHE A 51 7.31 -2.22 -4.24
N PRO A 52 7.33 -0.91 -3.97
CA PRO A 52 8.39 -0.28 -3.20
C PRO A 52 8.38 -0.82 -1.78
N VAL A 53 9.56 -1.01 -1.18
CA VAL A 53 9.70 -1.31 0.24
C VAL A 53 9.69 0.00 1.01
N VAL A 54 8.59 0.27 1.70
CA VAL A 54 8.43 1.46 2.56
C VAL A 54 9.20 1.26 3.87
N ALA A 55 10.15 2.15 4.14
CA ALA A 55 11.02 2.12 5.32
C ALA A 55 10.46 2.98 6.46
N ASN A 56 9.98 4.19 6.14
CA ASN A 56 9.37 5.10 7.10
C ASN A 56 8.08 5.67 6.51
N GLY A 57 6.99 4.94 6.67
CA GLY A 57 5.72 5.32 6.09
C GLY A 57 4.66 4.22 6.27
N TYR A 58 3.74 4.14 5.32
CA TYR A 58 2.63 3.19 5.39
C TYR A 58 2.13 2.79 4.00
N TYR A 59 1.34 1.73 3.97
CA TYR A 59 0.54 1.36 2.83
C TYR A 59 -0.94 1.64 3.11
N ASN A 60 -1.68 2.00 2.08
CA ASN A 60 -3.13 1.95 2.08
C ASN A 60 -3.60 0.99 0.99
N LEU A 61 -4.40 -0.02 1.37
CA LEU A 61 -5.05 -0.91 0.43
C LEU A 61 -6.52 -0.51 0.31
N TYR A 62 -6.95 -0.30 -0.94
CA TYR A 62 -8.34 -0.07 -1.28
C TYR A 62 -8.87 -1.23 -2.11
N ILE A 63 -10.01 -1.77 -1.73
CA ILE A 63 -10.73 -2.78 -2.50
C ILE A 63 -12.09 -2.20 -2.87
N ASN A 64 -12.38 -2.14 -4.16
CA ASN A 64 -13.58 -1.49 -4.69
C ASN A 64 -13.78 -0.04 -4.18
N GLY A 65 -12.67 0.69 -3.99
CA GLY A 65 -12.68 2.05 -3.45
C GLY A 65 -12.81 2.16 -1.92
N VAL A 66 -12.90 1.05 -1.19
CA VAL A 66 -13.00 1.04 0.28
C VAL A 66 -11.63 0.77 0.91
N LEU A 67 -11.19 1.63 1.82
CA LEU A 67 -9.96 1.43 2.59
C LEU A 67 -10.08 0.18 3.47
N GLN A 68 -9.06 -0.68 3.45
CA GLN A 68 -8.97 -1.87 4.28
C GLN A 68 -8.26 -1.57 5.61
N GLU A 69 -8.64 -2.29 6.65
CA GLU A 69 -7.99 -2.21 7.97
C GLU A 69 -6.52 -2.61 7.87
N GLY A 70 -5.65 -1.94 8.64
CA GLY A 70 -4.19 -2.07 8.50
C GLY A 70 -3.67 -3.50 8.71
N ASP A 71 -4.24 -4.25 9.65
CA ASP A 71 -3.80 -5.62 9.95
C ASP A 71 -4.43 -6.68 9.02
N ALA A 72 -5.43 -6.31 8.21
CA ALA A 72 -6.10 -7.22 7.28
C ALA A 72 -5.23 -7.65 6.09
N TYR A 73 -4.08 -7.00 5.91
CA TYR A 73 -3.14 -7.32 4.85
C TYR A 73 -1.70 -6.98 5.24
N THR A 74 -0.75 -7.62 4.57
CA THR A 74 0.66 -7.25 4.57
C THR A 74 1.14 -7.01 3.15
N VAL A 75 2.16 -6.18 3.00
CA VAL A 75 2.74 -5.85 1.69
C VAL A 75 4.22 -6.19 1.71
N SER A 76 4.64 -6.94 0.71
CA SER A 76 6.04 -7.20 0.39
C SER A 76 6.38 -6.60 -0.98
N ALA A 77 7.65 -6.65 -1.39
CA ALA A 77 8.03 -6.22 -2.73
C ALA A 77 7.32 -7.02 -3.84
N THR A 78 6.91 -8.26 -3.57
CA THR A 78 6.39 -9.18 -4.60
C THR A 78 4.88 -9.35 -4.58
N GLU A 79 4.22 -9.07 -3.46
CA GLU A 79 2.80 -9.36 -3.29
C GLU A 79 2.15 -8.61 -2.12
N ILE A 80 0.83 -8.51 -2.21
CA ILE A 80 -0.07 -8.22 -1.08
C ILE A 80 -0.57 -9.57 -0.55
N THR A 81 -0.53 -9.76 0.76
CA THR A 81 -1.05 -10.96 1.43
C THR A 81 -2.17 -10.58 2.38
N PHE A 82 -3.33 -11.22 2.25
CA PHE A 82 -4.47 -11.02 3.14
C PHE A 82 -4.31 -11.83 4.43
N ASN A 83 -4.56 -11.21 5.58
CA ASN A 83 -4.42 -11.84 6.89
C ASN A 83 -5.79 -11.93 7.56
N THR A 84 -6.15 -13.10 8.07
CA THR A 84 -7.31 -13.36 8.96
C THR A 84 -8.66 -12.82 8.47
N VAL A 85 -8.78 -12.48 7.19
CA VAL A 85 -10.01 -12.00 6.55
C VAL A 85 -10.55 -13.02 5.56
N THR A 86 -11.87 -12.97 5.35
CA THR A 86 -12.54 -13.76 4.32
C THR A 86 -13.48 -12.88 3.52
N ALA A 87 -13.44 -13.02 2.20
CA ALA A 87 -14.29 -12.26 1.28
C ALA A 87 -14.43 -13.00 -0.05
N SER A 88 -15.40 -12.57 -0.86
CA SER A 88 -15.50 -12.97 -2.26
C SER A 88 -15.51 -11.72 -3.12
N LEU A 89 -14.48 -11.56 -3.95
CA LEU A 89 -14.36 -10.45 -4.87
C LEU A 89 -14.82 -10.91 -6.26
N SER A 90 -15.72 -10.14 -6.88
CA SER A 90 -16.15 -10.40 -8.24
C SER A 90 -15.09 -9.95 -9.25
N ALA A 91 -15.14 -10.52 -10.47
CA ALA A 91 -14.41 -9.95 -11.60
C ALA A 91 -14.80 -8.47 -11.79
N GLY A 92 -13.84 -7.64 -12.20
CA GLY A 92 -13.97 -6.20 -12.32
C GLY A 92 -13.74 -5.43 -11.02
N THR A 93 -13.55 -6.10 -9.87
CA THR A 93 -13.22 -5.41 -8.62
C THR A 93 -11.84 -4.76 -8.72
N PRO A 94 -11.72 -3.43 -8.54
CA PRO A 94 -10.42 -2.77 -8.50
C PRO A 94 -9.76 -2.98 -7.13
N ILE A 95 -8.48 -3.32 -7.16
CA ILE A 95 -7.58 -3.36 -6.01
C ILE A 95 -6.53 -2.28 -6.24
N VAL A 96 -6.43 -1.35 -5.31
CA VAL A 96 -5.46 -0.24 -5.37
C VAL A 96 -4.59 -0.28 -4.13
N LEU A 97 -3.27 -0.33 -4.35
CA LEU A 97 -2.29 -0.16 -3.29
C LEU A 97 -1.64 1.20 -3.44
N GLU A 98 -1.65 2.00 -2.37
CA GLU A 98 -0.85 3.21 -2.25
C GLU A 98 0.29 2.93 -1.28
N ALA A 99 1.52 3.24 -1.70
CA ALA A 99 2.71 3.19 -0.86
C ALA A 99 3.20 4.62 -0.60
N VAL A 100 3.22 5.03 0.66
CA VAL A 100 3.68 6.35 1.09
C VAL A 100 4.97 6.21 1.86
N GLU A 101 6.03 6.87 1.38
CA GLU A 101 7.33 6.95 2.04
C GLU A 101 7.55 8.38 2.56
N LEU A 102 8.07 8.52 3.77
CA LEU A 102 8.35 9.79 4.43
C LEU A 102 9.84 9.91 4.73
N VAL A 103 10.45 10.97 4.23
CA VAL A 103 11.87 11.25 4.41
C VAL A 103 12.04 12.55 5.19
N THR A 104 12.79 12.46 6.30
CA THR A 104 13.25 13.65 7.01
C THR A 104 14.28 14.37 6.15
N THR A 105 14.10 15.67 5.97
CA THR A 105 14.99 16.53 5.20
C THR A 105 15.74 17.48 6.14
N ILE A 106 16.96 17.84 5.74
CA ILE A 106 17.85 18.77 6.45
C ILE A 106 17.47 20.20 6.08
#